data_AF-A0A6A0GVX1-F1
#
_entry.id   AF-A0A6A0GVX1-F1
#
_cell.length_a   1.000
_cell.length_b   1.000
_cell.length_c   1.000
_cell.angle_alpha   90.00
_cell.angle_beta   90.00
_cell.angle_gamma   90.00
#
_symmetry.space_group_name_H-M   'P 1'
#
loop_
_entity.id
_entity.type
_entity.pdbx_description
1 polymer ?
#
loop_
_entity_poly.entity_id
_entity_poly.type
_entity_poly.pdbx_seq_one_letter_code
_entity_poly.pdbx_strand_id
1 'polypeptide(L)'
;MSNQKETTKVPPVSKSQSPGHEWLYNKPALKTRTQPRFDPALIVRMGLEVLMSRQYPHLILAGLVRIGLIIYGVYHDKHNAVPYTDVDYHVVTDAARYISEGKSPFARHTYRYTPFLAYLLLPNINCHPACGKVLFCILDLVAGYLINCIIRLKQPVHVAVRHSLLWLYNPLLIAISTRGSAESVMACLVLLIIYSHLQGRVVLTGFALGTAVHFKLYPIIYSLPLYLSLEQQSVHSWEWFRPTRKRLHLVMSSGISFILLTYAAYFLY
;
A
#
# COMPACT_ATOMS: atom_id res chain seq x y z
N MET A 1 -81.45 59.35 8.35
CA MET A 1 -81.09 57.96 8.02
C MET A 1 -79.58 57.87 7.84
N SER A 2 -78.98 56.94 8.60
CA SER A 2 -77.68 56.26 8.39
C SER A 2 -76.40 57.12 8.39
N ASN A 3 -75.73 57.32 9.53
CA ASN A 3 -74.77 56.42 10.19
C ASN A 3 -73.56 56.02 9.30
N GLN A 4 -72.42 56.69 9.55
CA GLN A 4 -71.07 56.33 9.09
C GLN A 4 -70.54 55.13 9.88
N LYS A 5 -69.99 54.12 9.19
CA LYS A 5 -68.96 53.21 9.73
C LYS A 5 -68.18 52.50 8.62
N GLU A 6 -66.87 52.71 8.66
CA GLU A 6 -65.73 51.85 8.30
C GLU A 6 -65.80 50.85 7.13
N THR A 7 -64.93 51.07 6.14
CA THR A 7 -64.25 49.97 5.42
C THR A 7 -62.74 50.24 5.40
N THR A 8 -62.02 49.46 6.20
CA THR A 8 -60.54 49.39 6.21
C THR A 8 -60.06 48.65 4.97
N LYS A 9 -59.38 49.35 4.05
CA LYS A 9 -58.63 48.73 2.94
C LYS A 9 -57.29 48.21 3.48
N VAL A 10 -57.18 46.90 3.61
CA VAL A 10 -55.91 46.18 3.86
C VAL A 10 -55.10 46.13 2.55
N PRO A 11 -53.81 46.51 2.53
CA PRO A 11 -52.97 46.43 1.33
C PRO A 11 -52.64 44.96 0.97
N PRO A 12 -52.33 44.66 -0.30
CA PRO A 12 -52.08 43.30 -0.73
C PRO A 12 -50.79 42.75 -0.09
N VAL A 13 -50.90 41.55 0.47
CA VAL A 13 -49.80 40.77 1.06
C VAL A 13 -48.71 40.57 0.00
N SER A 14 -47.51 41.12 0.26
CA SER A 14 -46.30 40.78 -0.47
C SER A 14 -46.04 39.28 -0.32
N LYS A 15 -46.01 38.53 -1.43
CA LYS A 15 -45.48 37.17 -1.44
C LYS A 15 -44.03 37.24 -0.95
N SER A 16 -43.78 36.75 0.26
CA SER A 16 -42.44 36.48 0.75
C SER A 16 -41.80 35.46 -0.18
N GLN A 17 -40.78 35.91 -0.93
CA GLN A 17 -39.86 34.99 -1.58
C GLN A 17 -39.10 34.28 -0.46
N SER A 18 -39.43 33.01 -0.23
CA SER A 18 -38.67 32.14 0.64
C SER A 18 -37.28 31.91 0.02
N PRO A 19 -36.17 32.17 0.74
CA PRO A 19 -34.82 31.94 0.23
C PRO A 19 -34.49 30.44 0.34
N GLY A 20 -35.16 29.61 -0.47
CA GLY A 20 -35.14 28.15 -0.30
C GLY A 20 -34.56 27.34 -1.45
N HIS A 21 -34.41 27.91 -2.65
CA HIS A 21 -34.19 27.10 -3.87
C HIS A 21 -33.06 27.56 -4.80
N GLU A 22 -32.22 28.50 -4.38
CA GLU A 22 -31.11 28.98 -5.23
C GLU A 22 -29.84 28.11 -5.09
N TRP A 23 -29.72 27.34 -4.01
CA TRP A 23 -28.59 26.43 -3.74
C TRP A 23 -28.53 25.18 -4.62
N LEU A 24 -29.63 24.84 -5.31
CA LEU A 24 -29.70 23.62 -6.15
C LEU A 24 -29.11 23.82 -7.55
N TYR A 25 -28.97 25.05 -8.02
CA TYR A 25 -28.51 25.34 -9.39
C TYR A 25 -27.06 25.78 -9.51
N ASN A 26 -26.40 26.09 -8.40
CA ASN A 26 -25.02 26.59 -8.41
C ASN A 26 -24.04 25.59 -7.79
N LYS A 27 -24.06 24.34 -8.27
CA LYS A 27 -22.95 23.41 -8.00
C LYS A 27 -21.73 23.90 -8.78
N PRO A 28 -20.63 24.33 -8.13
CA PRO A 28 -19.41 24.63 -8.85
C PRO A 28 -19.04 23.40 -9.68
N ALA A 29 -18.78 23.60 -10.97
CA ALA A 29 -18.32 22.56 -11.86
C ALA A 29 -17.18 21.80 -11.16
N LEU A 30 -17.43 20.53 -10.82
CA LEU A 30 -16.46 19.67 -10.15
C LEU A 30 -15.20 19.71 -11.01
N LYS A 31 -14.18 20.42 -10.51
CA LYS A 31 -12.88 20.59 -11.16
C LYS A 31 -12.42 19.20 -11.58
N THR A 32 -12.32 18.98 -12.88
CA THR A 32 -12.00 17.69 -13.46
C THR A 32 -10.68 17.23 -12.86
N ARG A 33 -10.73 16.27 -11.94
CA ARG A 33 -9.51 15.70 -11.34
C ARG A 33 -8.89 14.79 -12.38
N THR A 34 -8.18 15.39 -13.34
CA THR A 34 -7.39 14.65 -14.31
C THR A 34 -6.37 13.82 -13.53
N GLN A 35 -6.52 12.49 -13.58
CA GLN A 35 -5.51 11.57 -13.08
C GLN A 35 -4.17 11.94 -13.75
N PRO A 36 -3.08 12.14 -12.97
CA PRO A 36 -1.82 12.59 -13.54
C PRO A 36 -1.37 11.63 -14.64
N ARG A 37 -0.97 12.18 -15.78
CA ARG A 37 -0.44 11.41 -16.90
C ARG A 37 0.91 10.86 -16.47
N PHE A 38 1.15 9.58 -16.73
CA PHE A 38 2.42 8.93 -16.39
C PHE A 38 3.60 9.69 -17.03
N ASP A 39 4.53 10.17 -16.20
CA ASP A 39 5.75 10.84 -16.63
C ASP A 39 6.99 10.02 -16.18
N PRO A 40 7.70 9.32 -17.09
CA PRO A 40 8.90 8.58 -16.75
C PRO A 40 10.05 9.48 -16.26
N ALA A 41 10.13 10.73 -16.73
CA ALA A 41 11.17 11.67 -16.31
C ALA A 41 10.98 12.09 -14.85
N LEU A 42 9.73 12.16 -14.38
CA LEU A 42 9.40 12.42 -12.99
C LEU A 42 10.00 11.34 -12.07
N ILE A 43 10.01 10.07 -12.46
CA ILE A 43 10.57 8.98 -11.64
C ILE A 43 12.07 9.12 -11.49
N VAL A 44 12.78 9.38 -12.59
CA VAL A 44 14.24 9.55 -12.57
C VAL A 44 14.62 10.78 -11.76
N ARG A 45 13.91 11.90 -11.96
CA ARG A 45 14.09 13.12 -11.15
C ARG A 45 13.79 12.89 -9.68
N MET A 46 12.71 12.18 -9.37
CA MET A 46 12.36 11.85 -7.98
C MET A 46 13.44 10.98 -7.33
N GLY A 47 13.93 9.94 -8.02
CA GLY A 47 14.99 9.06 -7.52
C GLY A 47 16.30 9.80 -7.26
N LEU A 48 16.72 10.64 -8.20
CA LEU A 48 17.90 11.51 -8.04
C LEU A 48 17.71 12.51 -6.91
N GLU A 49 16.54 13.14 -6.82
CA GLU A 49 16.22 14.08 -5.73
C GLU A 49 16.17 13.38 -4.37
N VAL A 50 15.72 12.11 -4.27
CA VAL A 50 15.79 11.36 -3.01
C VAL A 50 17.24 11.02 -2.66
N LEU A 51 18.04 10.58 -3.63
CA LEU A 51 19.45 10.28 -3.43
C LEU A 51 20.21 11.53 -2.93
N MET A 52 19.84 12.70 -3.45
CA MET A 52 20.36 14.01 -3.07
C MET A 52 19.60 14.66 -1.90
N SER A 53 18.56 14.01 -1.37
CA SER A 53 17.76 14.55 -0.27
C SER A 53 18.37 14.25 1.09
N ARG A 54 17.91 14.99 2.11
CA ARG A 54 18.22 14.71 3.52
C ARG A 54 17.80 13.31 3.98
N GLN A 55 17.01 12.54 3.22
CA GLN A 55 16.57 11.20 3.61
C GLN A 55 17.66 10.13 3.50
N TYR A 56 18.56 10.22 2.51
CA TYR A 56 19.57 9.20 2.25
C TYR A 56 20.44 8.83 3.47
N PRO A 57 21.03 9.78 4.24
CA PRO A 57 21.78 9.43 5.44
C PRO A 57 20.92 8.73 6.50
N HIS A 58 19.62 9.05 6.57
CA HIS A 58 18.71 8.38 7.49
C HIS A 58 18.40 6.93 7.07
N LEU A 59 18.35 6.63 5.77
CA LEU A 59 18.21 5.25 5.29
C LEU A 59 19.43 4.40 5.69
N ILE A 60 20.64 4.96 5.54
CA ILE A 60 21.88 4.30 5.97
C ILE A 60 21.86 4.07 7.48
N LEU A 61 21.60 5.11 8.27
CA LEU A 61 21.57 5.01 9.73
C LEU A 61 20.49 4.02 10.21
N ALA A 62 19.30 4.07 9.62
CA ALA A 62 18.21 3.14 9.91
C ALA A 62 18.59 1.68 9.55
N GLY A 63 19.34 1.48 8.47
CA GLY A 63 19.90 0.19 8.09
C GLY A 63 20.94 -0.31 9.10
N LEU A 64 21.88 0.53 9.51
CA LEU A 64 22.89 0.18 10.52
C LEU A 64 22.26 -0.21 11.86
N VAL A 65 21.23 0.53 12.31
CA VAL A 65 20.46 0.19 13.51
C VAL A 65 19.82 -1.20 13.37
N ARG A 66 19.20 -1.50 12.23
CA ARG A 66 18.59 -2.82 11.96
C ARG A 66 19.63 -3.95 11.94
N ILE A 67 20.80 -3.73 11.33
CA ILE A 67 21.90 -4.70 11.34
C ILE A 67 22.38 -4.95 12.78
N GLY A 68 22.59 -3.89 13.57
CA GLY A 68 22.95 -4.00 14.98
C GLY A 68 21.93 -4.81 15.78
N LEU A 69 20.63 -4.60 15.54
CA LEU A 69 19.56 -5.35 16.19
C LEU A 69 19.43 -6.80 15.70
N ILE A 70 19.76 -7.10 14.44
CA ILE A 70 19.84 -8.50 13.96
C ILE A 70 20.97 -9.23 14.70
N ILE A 71 22.15 -8.61 14.82
CA ILE A 71 23.29 -9.17 15.57
C ILE A 71 22.91 -9.37 17.03
N TYR A 72 22.30 -8.37 17.66
CA TYR A 72 21.77 -8.48 19.02
C TYR A 72 20.74 -9.61 19.13
N GLY A 73 19.83 -9.75 18.15
CA GLY A 73 18.83 -10.81 18.15
C GLY A 73 19.46 -12.21 18.15
N VAL A 74 20.53 -12.42 17.38
CA VAL A 74 21.29 -13.68 17.40
C VAL A 74 21.94 -13.94 18.76
N TYR A 75 22.47 -12.90 19.41
CA TYR A 75 22.99 -13.02 20.77
C TYR A 75 21.87 -13.31 21.78
N HIS A 76 20.73 -12.60 21.69
CA HIS A 76 19.59 -12.70 22.58
C HIS A 76 19.00 -14.11 22.57
N ASP A 77 18.79 -14.68 21.37
CA ASP A 77 18.22 -16.02 21.18
C ASP A 77 19.11 -17.13 21.78
N LYS A 78 20.41 -16.88 21.97
CA LYS A 78 21.34 -17.84 22.58
C LYS A 78 21.36 -17.80 24.11
N HIS A 79 21.00 -16.66 24.71
CA HIS A 79 21.19 -16.42 26.15
C HIS A 79 19.88 -16.30 26.94
N ASN A 80 18.76 -16.04 26.28
CA ASN A 80 17.47 -15.82 26.93
C ASN A 80 16.48 -16.95 26.62
N ALA A 81 15.62 -17.29 27.57
CA ALA A 81 14.60 -18.32 27.40
C ALA A 81 13.49 -17.89 26.43
N VAL A 82 13.17 -16.59 26.38
CA VAL A 82 12.19 -16.03 25.44
C VAL A 82 12.93 -15.62 24.16
N PRO A 83 12.57 -16.17 23.00
CA PRO A 83 13.25 -15.83 21.76
C PRO A 83 12.91 -14.40 21.32
N TYR A 84 13.94 -13.70 20.83
CA TYR A 84 13.79 -12.48 20.07
C TYR A 84 13.23 -12.79 18.69
N THR A 85 13.73 -13.81 18.00
CA THR A 85 13.25 -14.16 16.65
C THR A 85 11.77 -14.50 16.63
N ASP A 86 11.09 -14.07 15.56
CA ASP A 86 9.68 -14.42 15.32
C ASP A 86 9.56 -15.93 15.06
N VAL A 87 8.55 -16.57 15.64
CA VAL A 87 8.26 -18.00 15.44
C VAL A 87 7.99 -18.30 13.96
N ASP A 88 7.33 -17.38 13.25
CA ASP A 88 7.03 -17.55 11.83
C ASP A 88 8.30 -17.57 10.98
N TYR A 89 9.38 -16.90 11.41
CA TYR A 89 10.66 -16.92 10.71
C TYR A 89 11.26 -18.33 10.67
N HIS A 90 11.13 -19.08 11.77
CA HIS A 90 11.59 -20.47 11.84
C HIS A 90 10.74 -21.39 10.97
N VAL A 91 9.41 -21.23 10.98
CA VAL A 91 8.50 -22.02 10.15
C VAL A 91 8.79 -21.83 8.65
N VAL A 92 9.02 -20.60 8.21
CA VAL A 92 9.35 -20.32 6.80
C VAL A 92 10.77 -20.79 6.46
N THR A 93 11.74 -20.64 7.37
CA THR A 93 13.11 -21.14 7.15
C THR A 93 13.14 -22.66 7.06
N ASP A 94 12.36 -23.38 7.87
CA ASP A 94 12.22 -24.83 7.76
C ASP A 94 11.59 -25.20 6.41
N ALA A 95 10.53 -24.52 5.97
CA ALA A 95 9.95 -24.75 4.65
C ALA A 95 10.96 -24.51 3.52
N ALA A 96 11.83 -23.51 3.64
CA ALA A 96 12.94 -23.29 2.70
C ALA A 96 13.95 -24.45 2.73
N ARG A 97 14.19 -25.06 3.89
CA ARG A 97 15.01 -26.28 4.01
C ARG A 97 14.36 -27.45 3.25
N TYR A 98 13.06 -27.66 3.38
CA TYR A 98 12.35 -28.69 2.59
C TYR A 98 12.55 -28.47 1.09
N ILE A 99 12.41 -27.23 0.60
CA ILE A 99 12.66 -26.89 -0.81
C ILE A 99 14.11 -27.21 -1.20
N SER A 100 15.11 -26.88 -0.37
CA SER A 100 16.53 -27.18 -0.64
C SER A 100 16.83 -28.68 -0.75
N GLU A 101 16.00 -29.51 -0.12
CA GLU A 101 16.06 -30.98 -0.19
C GLU A 101 15.20 -31.57 -1.33
N GLY A 102 14.62 -30.74 -2.20
CA GLY A 102 13.73 -31.18 -3.28
C GLY A 102 12.35 -31.62 -2.81
N LYS A 103 11.93 -31.23 -1.60
CA LYS A 103 10.62 -31.54 -1.02
C LYS A 103 9.70 -30.33 -1.08
N SER A 104 8.39 -30.60 -1.00
CA SER A 104 7.37 -29.54 -0.92
C SER A 104 7.52 -28.71 0.37
N PRO A 105 7.42 -27.36 0.31
CA PRO A 105 7.44 -26.51 1.50
C PRO A 105 6.27 -26.80 2.45
N PHE A 106 5.16 -27.32 1.93
CA PHE A 106 3.98 -27.69 2.72
C PHE A 106 4.16 -28.99 3.52
N ALA A 107 5.26 -29.72 3.30
CA ALA A 107 5.64 -30.83 4.17
C ALA A 107 6.02 -30.36 5.58
N ARG A 108 6.38 -29.07 5.73
CA ARG A 108 6.55 -28.46 7.04
C ARG A 108 5.19 -28.24 7.70
N HIS A 109 4.97 -28.91 8.84
CA HIS A 109 3.79 -28.68 9.67
C HIS A 109 3.61 -27.19 9.99
N THR A 110 2.37 -26.72 10.07
CA THR A 110 1.98 -25.31 10.27
C THR A 110 2.43 -24.28 9.21
N TYR A 111 3.03 -24.70 8.10
CA TYR A 111 3.34 -23.77 7.01
C TYR A 111 2.05 -23.34 6.28
N ARG A 112 1.74 -22.04 6.32
CA ARG A 112 0.49 -21.44 5.81
C ARG A 112 0.70 -20.27 4.86
N TYR A 113 1.94 -20.06 4.43
CA TYR A 113 2.33 -18.94 3.59
C TYR A 113 2.39 -19.36 2.13
N THR A 114 2.42 -18.38 1.23
CA THR A 114 2.70 -18.64 -0.18
C THR A 114 4.08 -19.32 -0.33
N PRO A 115 4.23 -20.36 -1.18
CA PRO A 115 5.50 -21.08 -1.33
C PRO A 115 6.63 -20.16 -1.79
N PHE A 116 6.31 -19.10 -2.54
CA PHE A 116 7.28 -18.07 -2.94
C PHE A 116 8.01 -17.42 -1.75
N LEU A 117 7.37 -17.33 -0.58
CA LEU A 117 8.03 -16.82 0.61
C LEU A 117 9.11 -17.79 1.12
N ALA A 118 8.89 -19.11 1.04
CA ALA A 118 9.92 -20.08 1.37
C ALA A 118 11.06 -20.07 0.35
N TYR A 119 10.75 -19.97 -0.95
CA TYR A 119 11.78 -19.78 -1.99
C TYR A 119 12.63 -18.53 -1.75
N LEU A 120 12.01 -17.43 -1.34
CA LEU A 120 12.71 -16.18 -1.02
C LEU A 120 13.70 -16.35 0.15
N LEU A 121 13.45 -17.31 1.04
CA LEU A 121 14.29 -17.61 2.21
C LEU A 121 15.29 -18.75 1.96
N LEU A 122 15.44 -19.27 0.74
CA LEU A 122 16.50 -20.24 0.40
C LEU A 122 17.92 -19.78 0.80
N PRO A 123 18.30 -18.49 0.68
CA PRO A 123 19.60 -18.01 1.17
C PRO A 123 19.83 -18.24 2.68
N ASN A 124 18.78 -18.47 3.49
CA ASN A 124 18.95 -18.83 4.89
C ASN A 124 19.67 -20.15 5.08
N ILE A 125 19.47 -21.09 4.16
CA ILE A 125 20.06 -22.42 4.19
C ILE A 125 21.45 -22.38 3.53
N ASN A 126 21.55 -21.69 2.39
CA ASN A 126 22.74 -21.77 1.54
C ASN A 126 23.84 -20.78 1.95
N CYS A 127 23.49 -19.67 2.61
CA CYS A 127 24.43 -18.60 2.94
C CYS A 127 24.53 -18.35 4.44
N HIS A 128 23.44 -17.89 5.07
CA HIS A 128 23.43 -17.60 6.51
C HIS A 128 21.99 -17.50 7.05
N PRO A 129 21.66 -18.04 8.24
CA PRO A 129 20.30 -18.04 8.78
C PRO A 129 19.65 -16.65 8.95
N ALA A 130 20.45 -15.59 8.98
CA ALA A 130 19.96 -14.21 9.08
C ALA A 130 19.65 -13.53 7.73
N CYS A 131 19.92 -14.17 6.58
CA CYS A 131 19.72 -13.58 5.25
C CYS A 131 18.29 -13.07 5.05
N GLY A 132 17.28 -13.81 5.50
CA GLY A 132 15.88 -13.42 5.44
C GLY A 132 15.57 -12.20 6.30
N LYS A 133 16.16 -12.10 7.51
CA LYS A 133 16.05 -10.90 8.35
C LYS A 133 16.64 -9.67 7.65
N VAL A 134 17.80 -9.83 7.01
CA VAL A 134 18.43 -8.74 6.23
C VAL A 134 17.52 -8.34 5.07
N LEU A 135 16.96 -9.29 4.34
CA LEU A 135 16.02 -9.03 3.26
C LEU A 135 14.78 -8.28 3.74
N PHE A 136 14.15 -8.71 4.84
CA PHE A 136 12.99 -8.01 5.39
C PHE A 136 13.33 -6.59 5.87
N CYS A 137 14.50 -6.40 6.46
CA CYS A 137 14.99 -5.07 6.80
C CYS A 137 15.22 -4.19 5.56
N ILE A 138 15.77 -4.73 4.47
CA ILE A 138 15.91 -3.99 3.20
C ILE A 138 14.54 -3.58 2.68
N LEU A 139 13.56 -4.49 2.67
CA LEU A 139 12.19 -4.18 2.27
C LEU A 139 11.55 -3.13 3.18
N ASP A 140 11.81 -3.17 4.48
CA ASP A 140 11.32 -2.13 5.40
C ASP A 140 11.93 -0.74 5.10
N LEU A 141 13.21 -0.67 4.72
CA LEU A 141 13.84 0.57 4.24
C LEU A 141 13.24 1.04 2.91
N VAL A 142 12.96 0.11 1.99
CA VAL A 142 12.27 0.39 0.72
C VAL A 142 10.86 0.92 0.98
N ALA A 143 10.14 0.41 1.98
CA ALA A 143 8.85 0.95 2.38
C ALA A 143 8.97 2.42 2.82
N GLY A 144 9.97 2.74 3.66
CA GLY A 144 10.29 4.13 4.02
C GLY A 144 10.61 5.03 2.81
N TYR A 145 11.33 4.50 1.82
CA TYR A 145 11.60 5.18 0.54
C TYR A 145 10.32 5.41 -0.28
N LEU A 146 9.46 4.40 -0.41
CA LEU A 146 8.20 4.49 -1.15
C LEU A 146 7.25 5.50 -0.50
N ILE A 147 7.18 5.56 0.84
CA ILE A 147 6.40 6.58 1.56
C ILE A 147 6.86 7.99 1.16
N ASN A 148 8.17 8.24 1.13
CA ASN A 148 8.69 9.53 0.69
C ASN A 148 8.25 9.84 -0.75
N CYS A 149 8.40 8.87 -1.66
CA CYS A 149 8.01 9.03 -3.05
C CYS A 149 6.51 9.35 -3.20
N ILE A 150 5.64 8.61 -2.51
CA ILE A 150 4.18 8.80 -2.55
C ILE A 150 3.80 10.20 -2.07
N ILE A 151 4.34 10.64 -0.94
CA ILE A 151 3.98 11.94 -0.35
C ILE A 151 4.48 13.09 -1.22
N ARG A 152 5.66 12.97 -1.84
CA ARG A 152 6.19 13.98 -2.79
C ARG A 152 5.32 14.21 -4.02
N LEU A 153 4.40 13.29 -4.35
CA LEU A 153 3.46 13.50 -5.45
C LEU A 153 2.48 14.66 -5.19
N LYS A 154 2.26 15.03 -3.92
CA LYS A 154 1.26 16.05 -3.54
C LYS A 154 1.76 17.05 -2.50
N GLN A 155 2.90 16.81 -1.87
CA GLN A 155 3.42 17.57 -0.73
C GLN A 155 4.89 17.92 -0.93
N PRO A 156 5.39 18.99 -0.29
CA PRO A 156 6.78 19.40 -0.40
C PRO A 156 7.73 18.36 0.25
N VAL A 157 9.00 18.39 -0.19
CA VAL A 157 10.03 17.40 0.18
C VAL A 157 10.18 17.24 1.69
N HIS A 158 10.17 18.33 2.46
CA HIS A 158 10.36 18.26 3.90
C HIS A 158 9.25 17.49 4.64
N VAL A 159 8.00 17.59 4.18
CA VAL A 159 6.86 16.82 4.74
C VAL A 159 7.04 15.34 4.44
N ALA A 160 7.40 15.02 3.20
CA ALA A 160 7.65 13.63 2.79
C ALA A 160 8.80 12.99 3.56
N VAL A 161 9.89 13.73 3.79
CA VAL A 161 11.01 13.26 4.61
C VAL A 161 10.53 12.97 6.03
N ARG A 162 9.82 13.89 6.70
CA ARG A 162 9.32 13.66 8.07
C ARG A 162 8.49 12.37 8.20
N HIS A 163 7.56 12.12 7.29
CA HIS A 163 6.74 10.90 7.32
C HIS A 163 7.56 9.63 7.06
N SER A 164 8.54 9.70 6.16
CA SER A 164 9.48 8.60 5.96
C SER A 164 10.31 8.33 7.21
N LEU A 165 10.79 9.36 7.90
CA LEU A 165 11.55 9.21 9.15
C LEU A 165 10.68 8.60 10.26
N LEU A 166 9.40 8.98 10.35
CA LEU A 166 8.46 8.36 11.28
C LEU A 166 8.33 6.85 11.04
N TRP A 167 8.40 6.39 9.78
CA TRP A 167 8.44 4.95 9.47
C TRP A 167 9.80 4.34 9.87
N LEU A 168 10.90 4.91 9.38
CA LEU A 168 12.25 4.36 9.52
C LEU A 168 12.71 4.22 10.97
N TYR A 169 12.28 5.14 11.85
CA TYR A 169 12.64 5.18 13.27
C TYR A 169 11.51 4.72 14.19
N ASN A 170 10.43 4.14 13.67
CA ASN A 170 9.40 3.54 14.52
C ASN A 170 9.95 2.28 15.21
N PRO A 171 10.05 2.24 16.55
CA PRO A 171 10.62 1.10 17.27
C PRO A 171 9.83 -0.20 17.01
N LEU A 172 8.52 -0.11 16.78
CA LEU A 172 7.69 -1.27 16.46
C LEU A 172 8.07 -1.88 15.10
N LEU A 173 8.24 -1.05 14.07
CA LEU A 173 8.56 -1.51 12.72
C LEU A 173 9.99 -2.03 12.62
N ILE A 174 10.91 -1.36 13.32
CA ILE A 174 12.27 -1.85 13.50
C ILE A 174 12.23 -3.25 14.11
N ALA A 175 11.53 -3.43 15.24
CA ALA A 175 11.44 -4.73 15.89
C ALA A 175 10.80 -5.80 14.99
N ILE A 176 9.68 -5.51 14.32
CA ILE A 176 9.01 -6.48 13.43
C ILE A 176 9.95 -6.98 12.32
N SER A 177 10.67 -6.06 11.66
CA SER A 177 11.58 -6.42 10.56
C SER A 177 12.83 -7.17 11.03
N THR A 178 13.45 -6.75 12.13
CA THR A 178 14.67 -7.38 12.68
C THR A 178 14.41 -8.73 13.35
N ARG A 179 13.19 -8.95 13.87
CA ARG A 179 12.74 -10.27 14.37
C ARG A 179 12.53 -11.28 13.24
N GLY A 180 12.48 -10.85 11.99
CA GLY A 180 12.34 -11.72 10.82
C GLY A 180 10.91 -11.89 10.31
N SER A 181 10.02 -10.93 10.58
CA SER A 181 8.65 -11.02 10.07
C SER A 181 8.55 -10.62 8.60
N ALA A 182 7.78 -11.37 7.82
CA ALA A 182 7.53 -11.08 6.40
C ALA A 182 6.56 -9.90 6.16
N GLU A 183 6.11 -9.21 7.21
CA GLU A 183 5.24 -8.03 7.09
C GLU A 183 5.85 -6.92 6.22
N SER A 184 7.18 -6.78 6.21
CA SER A 184 7.89 -5.81 5.37
C SER A 184 7.68 -6.06 3.86
N VAL A 185 7.51 -7.34 3.44
CA VAL A 185 7.16 -7.69 2.05
C VAL A 185 5.79 -7.09 1.70
N MET A 186 4.83 -7.27 2.60
CA MET A 186 3.47 -6.78 2.36
C MET A 186 3.38 -5.26 2.40
N ALA A 187 4.08 -4.61 3.33
CA ALA A 187 4.16 -3.16 3.39
C ALA A 187 4.69 -2.60 2.05
N CYS A 188 5.76 -3.19 1.51
CA CYS A 188 6.27 -2.84 0.19
C CYS A 188 5.24 -3.02 -0.92
N LEU A 189 4.57 -4.18 -0.99
CA LEU A 189 3.59 -4.46 -2.03
C LEU A 189 2.41 -3.47 -1.97
N VAL A 190 1.88 -3.19 -0.78
CA VAL A 190 0.78 -2.23 -0.61
C VAL A 190 1.21 -0.81 -0.98
N LEU A 191 2.40 -0.38 -0.57
CA LEU A 191 2.92 0.93 -0.98
C LEU A 191 3.19 1.00 -2.48
N LEU A 192 3.64 -0.09 -3.11
CA LEU A 192 3.81 -0.17 -4.56
C LEU A 192 2.47 -0.06 -5.30
N ILE A 193 1.41 -0.69 -4.80
CA ILE A 193 0.04 -0.55 -5.32
C ILE A 193 -0.38 0.92 -5.27
N ILE A 194 -0.24 1.58 -4.13
CA ILE A 194 -0.62 2.99 -3.95
C ILE A 194 0.22 3.89 -4.86
N TYR A 195 1.55 3.71 -4.88
CA TYR A 195 2.45 4.50 -5.70
C TYR A 195 2.15 4.35 -7.20
N SER A 196 2.00 3.13 -7.69
CA SER A 196 1.69 2.87 -9.10
C SER A 196 0.31 3.38 -9.51
N HIS A 197 -0.68 3.26 -8.61
CA HIS A 197 -2.02 3.81 -8.84
C HIS A 197 -1.99 5.34 -8.96
N LEU A 198 -1.31 6.03 -8.03
CA LEU A 198 -1.18 7.49 -8.05
C LEU A 198 -0.39 8.01 -9.26
N GLN A 199 0.47 7.18 -9.86
CA GLN A 199 1.18 7.46 -11.10
C GLN A 199 0.36 7.15 -12.37
N GLY A 200 -0.87 6.67 -12.22
CA GLY A 200 -1.74 6.27 -13.33
C GLY A 200 -1.33 4.96 -14.03
N ARG A 201 -0.42 4.17 -13.43
CA ARG A 201 0.07 2.89 -13.98
C ARG A 201 -0.86 1.74 -13.61
N VAL A 202 -2.01 1.69 -14.26
CA VAL A 202 -3.09 0.77 -13.92
C VAL A 202 -2.69 -0.71 -14.01
N VAL A 203 -1.93 -1.10 -15.04
CA VAL A 203 -1.47 -2.48 -15.22
C VAL A 203 -0.51 -2.90 -14.10
N LEU A 204 0.48 -2.06 -13.76
CA LEU A 204 1.39 -2.32 -12.64
C LEU A 204 0.64 -2.37 -11.31
N THR A 205 -0.36 -1.51 -11.13
CA THR A 205 -1.23 -1.52 -9.95
C THR A 205 -1.93 -2.87 -9.80
N GLY A 206 -2.51 -3.39 -10.88
CA GLY A 206 -3.20 -4.68 -10.85
C GLY A 206 -2.24 -5.84 -10.63
N PHE A 207 -1.09 -5.88 -11.31
CA PHE A 207 -0.06 -6.90 -11.05
C PHE A 207 0.41 -6.90 -9.59
N ALA A 208 0.72 -5.72 -9.03
CA ALA A 208 1.10 -5.61 -7.64
C ALA A 208 -0.03 -6.04 -6.68
N LEU A 209 -1.29 -5.73 -7.01
CA LEU A 209 -2.47 -6.14 -6.24
C LEU A 209 -2.65 -7.67 -6.25
N GLY A 210 -2.60 -8.29 -7.43
CA GLY A 210 -2.71 -9.74 -7.56
C GLY A 210 -1.58 -10.47 -6.83
N THR A 211 -0.36 -9.95 -6.92
CA THR A 211 0.79 -10.45 -6.17
C THR A 211 0.58 -10.31 -4.66
N ALA A 212 0.12 -9.14 -4.19
CA ALA A 212 -0.15 -8.91 -2.76
C ALA A 212 -1.22 -9.85 -2.21
N VAL A 213 -2.33 -10.02 -2.93
CA VAL A 213 -3.42 -10.94 -2.54
C VAL A 213 -2.96 -12.39 -2.52
N HIS A 214 -2.07 -12.78 -3.44
CA HIS A 214 -1.48 -14.11 -3.43
C HIS A 214 -0.53 -14.33 -2.24
N PHE A 215 0.19 -13.29 -1.78
CA PHE A 215 1.03 -13.40 -0.60
C PHE A 215 0.22 -13.49 0.70
N LYS A 216 -0.79 -12.65 0.85
CA LYS A 216 -1.79 -12.69 1.94
C LYS A 216 -3.12 -12.16 1.44
N LEU A 217 -4.23 -12.69 1.93
CA LEU A 217 -5.56 -12.36 1.40
C LEU A 217 -5.99 -10.90 1.67
N TYR A 218 -5.54 -10.28 2.78
CA TYR A 218 -6.08 -9.00 3.24
C TYR A 218 -5.98 -7.80 2.27
N PRO A 219 -4.99 -7.66 1.37
CA PRO A 219 -4.95 -6.55 0.40
C PRO A 219 -6.11 -6.56 -0.59
N ILE A 220 -6.92 -7.63 -0.63
CA ILE A 220 -8.13 -7.69 -1.45
C ILE A 220 -9.11 -6.56 -1.13
N ILE A 221 -9.09 -6.04 0.10
CA ILE A 221 -9.92 -4.89 0.51
C ILE A 221 -9.64 -3.63 -0.32
N TYR A 222 -8.44 -3.52 -0.92
CA TYR A 222 -8.07 -2.39 -1.76
C TYR A 222 -8.65 -2.50 -3.19
N SER A 223 -9.15 -3.66 -3.60
CA SER A 223 -9.67 -3.86 -4.96
C SER A 223 -10.81 -2.89 -5.31
N LEU A 224 -11.81 -2.78 -4.44
CA LEU A 224 -12.97 -1.89 -4.64
C LEU A 224 -12.58 -0.40 -4.66
N PRO A 225 -11.85 0.17 -3.67
CA PRO A 225 -11.48 1.57 -3.72
C PRO A 225 -10.55 1.88 -4.90
N LEU A 226 -9.66 0.96 -5.29
CA LEU A 226 -8.84 1.13 -6.51
C LEU A 226 -9.69 1.12 -7.78
N TYR A 227 -10.68 0.22 -7.87
CA TYR A 227 -11.58 0.14 -9.01
C TYR A 227 -12.42 1.42 -9.18
N LEU A 228 -12.98 1.91 -8.06
CA LEU A 228 -13.84 3.10 -8.05
C LEU A 228 -13.04 4.40 -8.31
N SER A 229 -11.79 4.48 -7.86
CA SER A 229 -10.95 5.68 -8.03
C SER A 229 -10.40 5.89 -9.45
N LEU A 230 -10.44 4.86 -10.32
CA LEU A 230 -9.91 4.95 -11.69
C LEU A 230 -10.72 5.85 -12.62
N GLU A 231 -11.94 6.23 -12.24
CA GLU A 231 -12.77 7.16 -13.00
C GLU A 231 -13.82 7.80 -12.09
N GLN A 232 -13.72 9.13 -11.95
CA GLN A 232 -14.65 9.90 -11.16
C GLN A 232 -15.11 11.10 -11.97
N GLN A 233 -16.12 10.86 -12.81
CA GLN A 233 -16.77 11.88 -13.63
C GLN A 233 -18.21 11.54 -14.01
N SER A 234 -18.83 10.53 -13.40
CA SER A 234 -20.25 10.26 -13.61
C SER A 234 -21.10 10.90 -12.50
N VAL A 235 -22.14 11.62 -12.92
CA VAL A 235 -23.13 12.24 -12.03
C VAL A 235 -24.06 11.19 -11.41
N HIS A 236 -24.16 10.00 -12.01
CA HIS A 236 -25.04 8.93 -11.57
C HIS A 236 -24.29 7.72 -10.97
N SER A 237 -24.86 7.16 -9.89
CA SER A 237 -24.25 6.07 -9.09
C SER A 237 -24.08 4.75 -9.84
N TRP A 238 -24.93 4.45 -10.83
CA TRP A 238 -24.87 3.21 -11.60
C TRP A 238 -23.67 3.17 -12.56
N GLU A 239 -23.16 4.33 -12.98
CA GLU A 239 -22.00 4.44 -13.87
C GLU A 239 -20.67 4.14 -13.15
N TRP A 240 -20.68 4.07 -11.81
CA TRP A 240 -19.51 3.68 -11.02
C TRP A 240 -19.11 2.23 -11.22
N PHE A 241 -20.07 1.37 -11.60
CA PHE A 241 -19.81 -0.05 -11.87
C PHE A 241 -19.54 -0.34 -13.35
N ARG A 242 -19.68 0.65 -14.25
CA ARG A 242 -19.45 0.45 -15.68
C ARG A 242 -18.00 0.01 -15.94
N PRO A 243 -17.78 -1.07 -16.71
CA PRO A 243 -16.46 -1.57 -17.03
C PRO A 243 -15.79 -0.66 -18.07
N THR A 244 -14.92 0.23 -17.61
CA THR A 244 -14.10 1.07 -18.51
C THR A 244 -12.78 0.38 -18.84
N ARG A 245 -12.11 0.79 -19.92
CA ARG A 245 -10.81 0.23 -20.33
C ARG A 245 -9.79 0.17 -19.18
N LYS A 246 -9.69 1.23 -18.38
CA LYS A 246 -8.78 1.26 -17.21
C LYS A 246 -9.20 0.26 -16.14
N ARG A 247 -10.48 0.23 -15.78
CA ARG A 247 -11.05 -0.73 -14.81
C ARG A 247 -10.82 -2.17 -15.26
N LEU A 248 -11.05 -2.45 -16.55
CA LEU A 248 -10.76 -3.76 -17.14
C LEU A 248 -9.27 -4.10 -17.07
N HIS A 249 -8.38 -3.17 -17.42
CA HIS A 249 -6.93 -3.40 -17.28
C HIS A 249 -6.52 -3.72 -15.84
N LEU A 250 -7.09 -3.03 -14.84
CA LEU A 250 -6.82 -3.32 -13.42
C LEU A 250 -7.25 -4.75 -13.06
N VAL A 251 -8.49 -5.11 -13.39
CA VAL A 251 -9.05 -6.44 -13.08
C VAL A 251 -8.29 -7.54 -13.79
N MET A 252 -8.04 -7.39 -15.10
CA MET A 252 -7.34 -8.39 -15.89
C MET A 252 -5.89 -8.57 -15.43
N SER A 253 -5.14 -7.48 -15.20
CA SER A 253 -3.75 -7.60 -14.73
C SER A 253 -3.65 -8.20 -13.32
N SER A 254 -4.58 -7.88 -12.41
CA SER A 254 -4.66 -8.52 -11.10
C SER A 254 -5.01 -9.99 -11.19
N GLY A 255 -5.98 -10.36 -12.02
CA GLY A 255 -6.37 -11.76 -12.23
C GLY A 255 -5.24 -12.57 -12.86
N ILE A 256 -4.61 -12.05 -13.91
CA ILE A 256 -3.45 -12.69 -14.57
C ILE A 256 -2.32 -12.89 -13.57
N SER A 257 -1.96 -11.87 -12.78
CA SER A 257 -0.89 -12.00 -11.78
C SER A 257 -1.20 -13.08 -10.75
N PHE A 258 -2.42 -13.12 -10.24
CA PHE A 258 -2.82 -14.10 -9.25
C PHE A 258 -2.81 -15.52 -9.82
N ILE A 259 -3.43 -15.73 -10.99
CA ILE A 259 -3.49 -17.04 -11.66
C ILE A 259 -2.10 -17.52 -12.02
N LEU A 260 -1.23 -16.65 -12.56
CA LEU A 260 0.12 -17.02 -12.96
C LEU A 260 0.96 -17.44 -11.74
N LEU A 261 0.85 -16.72 -10.62
CA LEU A 261 1.52 -17.10 -9.37
C LEU A 261 0.96 -18.41 -8.81
N THR A 262 -0.37 -18.61 -8.84
CA THR A 262 -0.98 -19.87 -8.37
C THR A 262 -0.57 -21.05 -9.24
N TYR A 263 -0.55 -20.88 -10.57
CA TYR A 263 -0.07 -21.88 -11.50
C TYR A 263 1.41 -22.18 -11.25
N ALA A 264 2.27 -21.16 -11.19
CA ALA A 264 3.68 -21.35 -10.88
C ALA A 264 3.89 -22.05 -9.52
N ALA A 265 3.12 -21.69 -8.49
CA ALA A 265 3.14 -22.36 -7.19
C ALA A 265 2.73 -23.83 -7.28
N TYR A 266 1.77 -24.17 -8.16
CA TYR A 266 1.35 -25.56 -8.40
C TYR A 266 2.41 -26.40 -9.11
N PHE A 267 3.23 -25.82 -10.00
CA PHE A 267 4.36 -26.53 -10.63
C PHE A 267 5.60 -26.63 -9.74
N LEU A 268 5.77 -25.68 -8.82
CA LEU A 268 6.83 -25.68 -7.82
C LEU A 268 6.51 -26.61 -6.62
N TYR A 269 5.28 -27.13 -6.58
CA TYR A 269 4.79 -28.17 -5.68
C TYR A 269 4.98 -29.54 -6.32
#